data_AF-A0A352S273-F1
#
_entry.id   AF-A0A352S273-F1
#
_cell.length_a   1.000
_cell.length_b   1.000
_cell.length_c   1.000
_cell.angle_alpha   90.00
_cell.angle_beta   90.00
_cell.angle_gamma   90.00
#
_symmetry.space_group_name_H-M   'P 1'
#
loop_
_entity.id
_entity.type
_entity.pdbx_description
1 polymer ?
#
loop_
_entity_poly.entity_id
_entity_poly.type
_entity_poly.pdbx_seq_one_letter_code
_entity_poly.pdbx_strand_id
1 'polypeptide(L)'
;CFNPISALTHATLDIITSDPATRALSRQMMLEAKHIAESFGVHFRVDVERRIDGAGAVGAHKTSMLQDLEAGRAMEIDPLLTVVQEMGRMIGQPTPMIDAVLGLIKQRDRMAVAAPSGAAPMAKAA
;
A
#
# COMPACT_ATOMS: atom_id res chain seq x y z
N CYS A 1 2.09 1.98 3.67
CA CYS A 1 0.80 2.42 3.10
C CYS A 1 0.84 2.58 1.58
N PHE A 2 1.88 3.18 0.98
CA PHE A 2 1.87 3.49 -0.47
C PHE A 2 1.79 2.27 -1.40
N ASN A 3 2.57 1.21 -1.15
CA ASN A 3 2.59 0.02 -2.01
C ASN A 3 1.20 -0.56 -2.31
N PRO A 4 0.35 -0.89 -1.31
CA PRO A 4 -0.98 -1.42 -1.59
C PRO A 4 -1.91 -0.39 -2.23
N ILE A 5 -1.82 0.90 -1.86
CA ILE A 5 -2.66 1.94 -2.47
C ILE A 5 -2.33 2.10 -3.96
N SER A 6 -1.04 2.15 -4.29
CA SER A 6 -0.51 2.19 -5.66
C SER A 6 -0.98 0.98 -6.47
N ALA A 7 -0.86 -0.24 -5.94
CA ALA A 7 -1.34 -1.45 -6.62
C ALA A 7 -2.87 -1.49 -6.79
N LEU A 8 -3.65 -0.98 -5.83
CA LEU A 8 -5.11 -0.94 -5.92
C LEU A 8 -5.62 0.08 -6.94
N THR A 9 -4.91 1.21 -7.10
CA THR A 9 -5.37 2.36 -7.89
C THR A 9 -4.63 2.55 -9.21
N HIS A 10 -3.52 1.84 -9.43
CA HIS A 10 -2.57 2.07 -10.53
C HIS A 10 -1.92 3.46 -10.51
N ALA A 11 -2.02 4.18 -9.38
CA ALA A 11 -1.49 5.53 -9.23
C ALA A 11 -0.02 5.53 -8.78
N THR A 12 0.72 6.53 -9.24
CA THR A 12 2.09 6.82 -8.80
C THR A 12 2.10 7.60 -7.47
N LEU A 13 3.27 7.68 -6.82
CA LEU A 13 3.40 8.32 -5.50
C LEU A 13 2.95 9.79 -5.48
N ASP A 14 3.28 10.57 -6.49
CA ASP A 14 2.82 11.95 -6.65
C ASP A 14 1.28 12.07 -6.68
N ILE A 15 0.59 11.16 -7.37
CA ILE A 15 -0.88 11.13 -7.42
C ILE A 15 -1.45 10.77 -6.04
N ILE A 16 -0.95 9.71 -5.41
CA ILE A 16 -1.44 9.23 -4.10
C ILE A 16 -1.24 10.28 -2.99
N THR A 17 -0.14 11.04 -3.07
CA THR A 17 0.22 12.02 -2.03
C THR A 17 -0.41 13.40 -2.24
N SER A 18 -0.94 13.69 -3.44
CA SER A 18 -1.62 14.93 -3.78
C SER A 18 -3.14 14.82 -3.76
N ASP A 19 -3.71 13.64 -4.01
CA ASP A 19 -5.16 13.41 -3.86
C ASP A 19 -5.56 13.44 -2.36
N PRO A 20 -6.51 14.31 -1.95
CA PRO A 20 -6.84 14.47 -0.53
C PRO A 20 -7.30 13.19 0.18
N ALA A 21 -8.06 12.34 -0.52
CA ALA A 21 -8.64 11.13 0.09
C ALA A 21 -7.57 10.05 0.31
N THR A 22 -6.74 9.79 -0.69
CA THR A 22 -5.65 8.79 -0.60
C THR A 22 -4.49 9.29 0.25
N ARG A 23 -4.24 10.61 0.31
CA ARG A 23 -3.33 11.21 1.29
C ARG A 23 -3.83 11.00 2.71
N ALA A 24 -5.10 11.26 2.99
CA ALA A 24 -5.70 11.06 4.31
C ALA A 24 -5.64 9.59 4.74
N LEU A 25 -5.98 8.65 3.85
CA LEU A 25 -5.84 7.22 4.11
C LEU A 25 -4.38 6.83 4.42
N SER A 26 -3.43 7.31 3.59
CA SER A 26 -2.00 7.06 3.79
C SER A 26 -1.53 7.52 5.16
N ARG A 27 -1.97 8.72 5.58
CA ARG A 27 -1.68 9.29 6.88
C ARG A 27 -2.21 8.43 8.02
N GLN A 28 -3.47 8.00 7.96
CA GLN A 28 -4.07 7.18 9.03
C GLN A 28 -3.35 5.83 9.16
N MET A 29 -3.06 5.15 8.05
CA MET A 29 -2.28 3.91 8.08
C MET A 29 -0.87 4.11 8.65
N MET A 30 -0.21 5.24 8.35
CA MET A 30 1.10 5.55 8.92
C MET A 30 1.02 5.80 10.43
N LEU A 31 -0.04 6.44 10.92
CA LEU A 31 -0.26 6.67 12.34
C LEU A 31 -0.53 5.37 13.09
N GLU A 32 -1.34 4.46 12.53
CA GLU A 32 -1.54 3.11 13.07
C GLU A 32 -0.19 2.38 13.21
N ALA A 33 0.62 2.35 12.15
CA ALA A 33 1.94 1.73 12.19
C ALA A 33 2.90 2.42 13.17
N LYS A 34 2.85 3.74 13.28
CA LYS A 34 3.66 4.52 14.23
C LYS A 34 3.31 4.15 15.68
N HIS A 35 2.03 4.11 16.03
CA HIS A 35 1.60 3.73 17.39
C HIS A 35 2.05 2.32 17.76
N ILE A 36 1.96 1.38 16.82
CA ILE A 36 2.49 0.02 17.02
C ILE A 36 3.99 0.07 17.29
N ALA A 37 4.75 0.74 16.43
CA ALA A 37 6.20 0.80 16.57
C ALA A 37 6.66 1.50 17.86
N GLU A 38 5.97 2.55 18.29
CA GLU A 38 6.26 3.25 19.54
C GLU A 38 6.03 2.36 20.77
N SER A 39 5.06 1.44 20.73
CA SER A 39 4.86 0.45 21.81
C SER A 39 6.04 -0.53 21.94
N PHE A 40 6.80 -0.74 20.86
CA PHE A 40 8.04 -1.53 20.85
C PHE A 40 9.30 -0.69 21.13
N GLY A 41 9.14 0.59 21.51
CA GLY A 41 10.25 1.49 21.81
C GLY A 41 10.94 2.08 20.57
N VAL A 42 10.34 1.95 19.38
CA VAL A 42 10.89 2.55 18.15
C VAL A 42 10.49 4.03 18.08
N HIS A 43 11.48 4.90 17.88
CA HIS A 43 11.25 6.34 17.76
C HIS A 43 11.41 6.83 16.31
N PHE A 44 10.38 7.51 15.82
CA PHE A 44 10.34 8.04 14.45
C PHE A 44 10.91 9.46 14.45
N ARG A 45 12.06 9.66 13.80
CA ARG A 45 12.72 10.97 13.71
C ARG A 45 12.03 11.92 12.72
N VAL A 46 11.18 11.39 11.86
CA VAL A 46 10.47 12.11 10.80
C VAL A 46 8.98 11.95 11.07
N ASP A 47 8.26 13.07 11.12
CA ASP A 47 6.80 13.06 11.28
C ASP A 47 6.10 12.50 10.01
N VAL A 48 4.84 12.11 10.19
CA VAL A 48 4.06 11.46 9.12
C VAL A 48 3.85 12.39 7.92
N GLU A 49 3.61 13.69 8.13
CA GLU A 49 3.38 14.62 7.01
C GLU A 49 4.64 14.76 6.18
N ARG A 50 5.78 15.00 6.83
CA ARG A 50 7.08 15.08 6.16
C ARG A 50 7.44 13.78 5.44
N ARG A 51 7.03 12.62 5.96
CA ARG A 51 7.22 11.34 5.28
C ARG A 51 6.37 11.23 4.02
N ILE A 52 5.13 11.71 4.06
CA ILE A 52 4.22 11.73 2.90
C ILE A 52 4.72 12.71 1.85
N ASP A 53 5.13 13.91 2.25
CA ASP A 53 5.68 14.92 1.33
C ASP A 53 6.95 14.43 0.66
N GLY A 54 7.83 13.76 1.42
CA GLY A 54 9.03 13.12 0.89
C GLY A 54 8.71 12.01 -0.12
N ALA A 55 7.59 11.30 0.02
CA ALA A 55 7.16 10.31 -0.96
C ALA A 55 6.63 10.97 -2.24
N GLY A 56 5.86 12.06 -2.11
CA GLY A 56 5.40 12.85 -3.27
C GLY A 56 6.54 13.49 -4.05
N ALA A 57 7.59 13.94 -3.36
CA ALA A 57 8.78 14.52 -3.98
C ALA A 57 9.59 13.53 -4.84
N VAL A 58 9.38 12.21 -4.69
CA VAL A 58 9.95 11.20 -5.61
C VAL A 58 9.37 11.35 -7.03
N GLY A 59 8.17 11.91 -7.16
CA GLY A 59 7.49 12.15 -8.43
C GLY A 59 6.66 10.95 -8.89
N ALA A 60 6.52 10.82 -10.22
CA ALA A 60 5.72 9.80 -10.91
C ALA A 60 6.34 8.39 -10.80
N HIS A 61 6.50 7.89 -9.59
CA HIS A 61 7.12 6.62 -9.28
C HIS A 61 6.07 5.54 -8.97
N LYS A 62 6.17 4.40 -9.66
CA LYS A 62 5.39 3.19 -9.36
C LYS A 62 6.10 2.36 -8.30
N THR A 63 5.41 2.04 -7.22
CA THR A 63 5.92 1.15 -6.17
C THR A 63 6.19 -0.26 -6.69
N SER A 64 7.11 -1.01 -6.08
CA SER A 64 7.41 -2.42 -6.45
C SER A 64 6.15 -3.29 -6.55
N MET A 65 5.23 -3.19 -5.59
CA MET A 65 3.98 -3.97 -5.59
C MET A 65 3.08 -3.71 -6.82
N LEU A 66 3.05 -2.48 -7.34
CA LEU A 66 2.33 -2.17 -8.58
C LEU A 66 3.06 -2.77 -9.78
N GLN A 67 4.38 -2.76 -9.78
CA GLN A 67 5.18 -3.40 -10.83
C GLN A 67 5.00 -4.93 -10.83
N ASP A 68 4.87 -5.56 -9.65
CA ASP A 68 4.54 -6.98 -9.54
C ASP A 68 3.16 -7.28 -10.11
N LEU A 69 2.16 -6.47 -9.75
CA LEU A 69 0.81 -6.59 -10.30
C LEU A 69 0.79 -6.45 -11.83
N GLU A 70 1.48 -5.44 -12.38
CA GLU A 70 1.56 -5.22 -13.83
C GLU A 70 2.29 -6.34 -14.57
N ALA A 71 3.23 -7.00 -13.91
CA ALA A 71 3.98 -8.13 -14.45
C ALA A 71 3.31 -9.50 -14.16
N GLY A 72 2.13 -9.52 -13.54
CA GLY A 72 1.44 -10.76 -13.17
C GLY A 72 2.21 -11.61 -12.14
N ARG A 73 3.04 -10.99 -11.31
CA ARG A 73 3.76 -11.65 -10.21
C ARG A 73 2.96 -11.53 -8.91
N ALA A 74 3.19 -12.47 -8.00
CA ALA A 74 2.66 -12.38 -6.64
C ALA A 74 3.19 -11.11 -5.95
N MET A 75 2.33 -10.38 -5.26
CA MET A 75 2.68 -9.16 -4.55
C MET A 75 3.23 -9.43 -3.14
N GLU A 76 4.20 -8.63 -2.69
CA GLU A 76 4.80 -8.70 -1.34
C GLU A 76 3.87 -8.19 -0.21
N ILE A 77 2.68 -8.77 -0.07
CA ILE A 77 1.65 -8.29 0.87
C ILE A 77 1.99 -8.67 2.32
N ASP A 78 2.37 -9.92 2.54
CA ASP A 78 2.61 -10.43 3.89
C ASP A 78 3.78 -9.75 4.62
N PRO A 79 4.98 -9.61 4.02
CA PRO A 79 6.10 -8.96 4.67
C PRO A 79 5.94 -7.44 4.84
N LEU A 80 4.98 -6.80 4.16
CA LEU A 80 4.81 -5.35 4.22
C LEU A 80 3.58 -4.88 5.01
N LEU A 81 2.47 -5.63 4.95
CA LEU A 81 1.19 -5.19 5.49
C LEU A 81 0.59 -6.19 6.48
N THR A 82 0.61 -7.49 6.17
CA THR A 82 0.11 -8.51 7.12
C THR A 82 0.90 -8.47 8.43
N VAL A 83 2.23 -8.39 8.35
CA VAL A 83 3.08 -8.34 9.55
C VAL A 83 2.76 -7.15 10.46
N VAL A 84 2.40 -5.99 9.89
CA VAL A 84 2.05 -4.79 10.69
C VAL A 84 0.71 -4.99 11.40
N GLN A 85 -0.29 -5.59 10.73
CA GLN A 85 -1.54 -5.98 11.38
C GLN A 85 -1.30 -6.98 12.52
N GLU A 86 -0.46 -8.00 12.29
CA GLU A 86 -0.14 -9.00 13.31
C GLU A 86 0.54 -8.39 14.53
N MET A 87 1.49 -7.48 14.31
CA MET A 87 2.10 -6.70 15.39
C MET A 87 1.08 -5.88 16.16
N GLY A 88 0.11 -5.24 15.47
CA GLY A 88 -1.00 -4.54 16.13
C GLY A 88 -1.83 -5.46 17.02
N ARG A 89 -2.16 -6.65 16.54
CA ARG A 89 -2.90 -7.66 17.33
C ARG A 89 -2.11 -8.15 18.54
N MET A 90 -0.80 -8.36 18.42
CA MET A 90 0.05 -8.81 19.53
C MET A 90 0.02 -7.87 20.74
N ILE A 91 -0.15 -6.57 20.51
CA ILE A 91 -0.16 -5.54 21.55
C ILE A 91 -1.58 -5.03 21.88
N GLY A 92 -2.62 -5.57 21.24
CA GLY A 92 -4.00 -5.12 21.40
C GLY A 92 -4.30 -3.75 20.77
N GLN A 93 -3.51 -3.29 19.80
CA GLN A 93 -3.69 -2.02 19.09
C GLN A 93 -4.56 -2.22 17.83
N PRO A 94 -5.71 -1.54 17.71
CA PRO A 94 -6.53 -1.59 16.50
C PRO A 94 -5.83 -0.97 15.29
N THR A 95 -6.05 -1.58 14.11
CA THR A 95 -5.47 -1.17 12.82
C THR A 95 -6.53 -1.08 11.71
N PRO A 96 -7.66 -0.37 11.90
CA PRO A 96 -8.80 -0.45 10.99
C PRO A 96 -8.48 -0.06 9.54
N MET A 97 -7.59 0.91 9.30
CA MET A 97 -7.22 1.30 7.93
C MET A 97 -6.31 0.26 7.28
N ILE A 98 -5.32 -0.25 8.02
CA ILE A 98 -4.48 -1.36 7.56
C ILE A 98 -5.34 -2.60 7.28
N ASP A 99 -6.31 -2.92 8.14
CA ASP A 99 -7.20 -4.08 7.99
C ASP A 99 -8.03 -4.00 6.70
N ALA A 100 -8.63 -2.83 6.44
CA ALA A 100 -9.40 -2.57 5.24
C ALA A 100 -8.54 -2.70 3.97
N VAL A 101 -7.38 -2.04 3.95
CA VAL A 101 -6.47 -2.10 2.79
C VAL A 101 -5.89 -3.50 2.60
N LEU A 102 -5.60 -4.22 3.67
CA LEU A 102 -5.10 -5.59 3.63
C LEU A 102 -6.11 -6.55 2.99
N GLY A 103 -7.40 -6.42 3.34
CA GLY A 103 -8.47 -7.21 2.71
C GLY A 103 -8.55 -6.95 1.21
N LEU A 104 -8.52 -5.69 0.80
CA LEU A 104 -8.59 -5.28 -0.60
C LEU A 104 -7.39 -5.76 -1.41
N ILE A 105 -6.16 -5.57 -0.92
CA ILE A 105 -4.95 -5.94 -1.67
C ILE A 105 -4.80 -7.46 -1.78
N LYS A 106 -5.16 -8.23 -0.75
CA LYS A 106 -5.19 -9.70 -0.83
C LYS A 106 -6.20 -10.20 -1.87
N GLN A 107 -7.35 -9.53 -1.99
CA GLN A 107 -8.31 -9.87 -3.05
C GLN A 107 -7.77 -9.49 -4.44
N ARG A 108 -7.14 -8.33 -4.58
CA ARG A 108 -6.51 -7.89 -5.84
C ARG A 108 -5.45 -8.89 -6.30
N ASP A 109 -4.61 -9.37 -5.40
CA ASP A 109 -3.58 -10.37 -5.67
C ASP A 109 -4.18 -11.67 -6.22
N ARG A 110 -5.19 -12.21 -5.54
CA ARG A 110 -5.90 -13.41 -6.02
C ARG A 110 -6.51 -13.21 -7.40
N MET A 111 -7.07 -12.05 -7.69
CA MET A 111 -7.63 -11.75 -9.01
C MET A 111 -6.56 -11.60 -10.09
N ALA A 112 -5.38 -11.12 -9.75
CA ALA A 112 -4.26 -11.01 -10.68
C ALA A 112 -3.62 -12.38 -10.97
N VAL A 113 -3.42 -13.21 -9.94
CA VAL A 113 -2.82 -14.55 -10.06
C VAL A 113 -3.79 -15.55 -10.69
N ALA A 114 -5.10 -15.43 -10.42
CA ALA A 114 -6.11 -16.31 -11.02
C ALA A 114 -6.47 -15.95 -12.47
N ALA A 115 -6.10 -14.76 -12.95
CA ALA A 115 -6.24 -14.43 -14.36
C ALA A 115 -5.27 -15.32 -15.17
N PRO A 116 -5.75 -16.15 -16.12
CA PRO A 116 -4.87 -17.02 -16.88
C PRO A 116 -3.82 -16.18 -17.59
N SER A 117 -2.56 -16.55 -17.40
CA SER A 117 -1.39 -15.97 -18.08
C SER A 117 -1.54 -16.16 -19.59
N GLY A 118 -2.24 -15.26 -20.27
CA GLY A 118 -2.57 -15.40 -21.69
C GLY A 118 -3.65 -14.48 -22.28
N ALA A 119 -4.38 -13.69 -21.50
CA ALA A 119 -5.30 -12.71 -22.07
C ALA A 119 -4.56 -11.39 -22.41
N ALA A 120 -3.92 -11.36 -23.58
CA ALA A 120 -3.57 -10.09 -24.22
C ALA A 120 -4.86 -9.29 -24.51
N PRO A 121 -4.90 -7.97 -24.34
CA PRO A 121 -6.02 -7.20 -24.89
C PRO A 121 -5.88 -7.12 -26.43
N MET A 122 -6.70 -7.90 -27.14
CA MET A 122 -7.29 -7.45 -28.41
C MET A 122 -8.25 -6.31 -28.06
N ALA A 123 -8.36 -5.18 -28.76
CA ALA A 123 -8.03 -4.89 -30.15
C ALA A 123 -7.65 -3.41 -30.33
N LYS A 124 -6.92 -3.13 -31.42
CA LYS A 124 -6.80 -1.81 -32.04
C LYS A 124 -8.20 -1.30 -32.38
N ALA A 125 -8.53 -0.09 -31.94
CA ALA A 125 -9.64 0.67 -32.50
C ALA A 125 -9.21 1.24 -33.85
N ALA A 126 -10.11 1.08 -34.84
CA ALA A 126 -10.05 1.64 -36.18
C ALA A 126 -10.21 3.16 -36.19
#